data_AF-A0A7H5F330-F1
#
_entry.id   AF-A0A7H5F330-F1
#
_cell.length_a   1.000
_cell.length_b   1.000
_cell.length_c   1.000
_cell.angle_alpha   90.00
_cell.angle_beta   90.00
_cell.angle_gamma   90.00
#
_symmetry.space_group_name_H-M   'P 1'
#
loop_
_entity.id
_entity.type
_entity.pdbx_description
1 polymer ?
#
loop_
_entity_poly.entity_id
_entity_poly.type
_entity_poly.pdbx_seq_one_letter_code
_entity_poly.pdbx_strand_id
1 'polypeptide(L)'
;MLTAIIVNAVVIFTMYFPQYKDNKWLWWIDCAFIIFFLVEMLVKLAVLKPKAYFSSNWNRFDCLIVLGSLPVLFLEHNESMHGTQLIVLLRLFRLIRLVRFLRFIPNIEQVMTGLGRALKASVFVLGALVFLNFMLAMITCNFYADIAPEYFGNPLVSIYSIFQLFTLEGWNEIPAAIAKRVDPDTGLPFLSDSAIGITRFYFAIVVVLGGIFGMSLANAVFVDEMTMDNNRELEKKVDDLTEEIRSLRDMLQKGEDLG
;
A
#
# COMPACT_ATOMS: atom_id res chain seq x y z
N MET A 1 -18.76 -20.84 0.66
CA MET A 1 -18.10 -19.53 0.90
C MET A 1 -17.27 -19.07 -0.28
N LEU A 2 -16.20 -19.78 -0.67
CA LEU A 2 -15.36 -19.37 -1.81
C LEU A 2 -16.17 -19.13 -3.10
N THR A 3 -17.01 -20.08 -3.48
CA THR A 3 -17.88 -19.95 -4.66
C THR A 3 -18.79 -18.73 -4.59
N ALA A 4 -19.36 -18.42 -3.42
CA ALA A 4 -20.21 -17.24 -3.24
C ALA A 4 -19.42 -15.94 -3.42
N ILE A 5 -18.18 -15.88 -2.95
CA ILE A 5 -17.28 -14.73 -3.12
C ILE A 5 -16.91 -14.56 -4.60
N ILE A 6 -16.57 -15.66 -5.29
CA ILE A 6 -16.24 -15.63 -6.73
C ILE A 6 -17.45 -15.17 -7.55
N VAL A 7 -18.64 -15.71 -7.29
CA VAL A 7 -19.86 -15.28 -8.00
C VAL A 7 -20.19 -13.82 -7.68
N ASN A 8 -20.06 -13.38 -6.42
CA ASN A 8 -20.24 -11.97 -6.07
C ASN A 8 -19.24 -11.08 -6.81
N ALA A 9 -17.99 -11.51 -6.96
CA ALA A 9 -16.99 -10.79 -7.73
C ALA A 9 -17.37 -10.63 -9.21
N VAL A 10 -17.86 -11.70 -9.84
CA VAL A 10 -18.34 -11.66 -11.23
C VAL A 10 -19.56 -10.74 -11.37
N VAL A 11 -20.48 -10.74 -10.41
CA VAL A 11 -21.64 -9.83 -10.41
C VAL A 11 -21.18 -8.37 -10.32
N ILE A 12 -20.30 -8.05 -9.37
CA ILE A 12 -19.74 -6.69 -9.22
C ILE A 12 -19.01 -6.28 -10.50
N PHE A 13 -18.17 -7.15 -11.06
CA PHE A 13 -17.47 -6.88 -12.32
C PHE A 13 -18.46 -6.58 -13.46
N THR A 14 -19.55 -7.34 -13.56
CA THR A 14 -20.57 -7.16 -14.61
C THR A 14 -21.32 -5.83 -14.48
N MET A 15 -21.56 -5.36 -13.25
CA MET A 15 -22.22 -4.06 -13.00
C MET A 15 -21.44 -2.84 -13.53
N TYR A 16 -20.13 -2.97 -13.70
CA TYR A 16 -19.29 -1.87 -14.21
C TYR A 16 -19.35 -1.72 -15.75
N PHE A 17 -19.93 -2.69 -16.47
CA PHE A 17 -20.15 -2.52 -17.90
C PHE A 17 -21.26 -1.47 -18.15
N PRO A 18 -21.06 -0.51 -19.08
CA PRO A 18 -22.05 0.53 -19.37
C PRO A 18 -23.43 -0.02 -19.74
N GLN A 19 -23.47 -1.18 -20.43
CA GLN A 19 -24.69 -1.86 -20.85
C GLN A 19 -25.54 -2.44 -19.71
N TYR A 20 -24.98 -2.59 -18.50
CA TYR A 20 -25.66 -3.18 -17.34
C TYR A 20 -25.78 -2.21 -16.15
N LYS A 21 -25.41 -0.95 -16.31
CA LYS A 21 -25.28 0.06 -15.24
C LYS A 21 -26.56 0.25 -14.41
N ASP A 22 -27.73 0.12 -15.02
CA ASP A 22 -29.04 0.31 -14.36
C ASP A 22 -29.87 -0.99 -14.31
N ASN A 23 -29.21 -2.15 -14.43
CA ASN A 23 -29.91 -3.42 -14.41
C ASN A 23 -30.37 -3.78 -12.97
N LYS A 24 -31.66 -3.64 -12.72
CA LYS A 24 -32.30 -3.95 -11.43
C LYS A 24 -32.06 -5.40 -10.98
N TRP A 25 -31.93 -6.36 -11.90
CA TRP A 25 -31.67 -7.75 -11.54
C TRP A 25 -30.29 -7.94 -10.91
N LEU A 26 -29.25 -7.33 -11.49
CA LEU A 26 -27.91 -7.39 -10.91
C LEU A 26 -27.91 -6.75 -9.53
N TRP A 27 -28.62 -5.63 -9.36
CA TRP A 27 -28.75 -4.98 -8.07
C TRP A 27 -29.33 -5.91 -6.99
N TRP A 28 -30.46 -6.56 -7.28
CA TRP A 28 -31.06 -7.53 -6.36
C TRP A 28 -30.11 -8.67 -6.01
N ILE A 29 -29.33 -9.16 -6.97
CA ILE A 29 -28.32 -10.20 -6.74
C ILE A 29 -27.21 -9.69 -5.80
N ASP A 30 -26.72 -8.46 -5.98
CA ASP A 30 -25.73 -7.87 -5.07
C ASP A 30 -26.28 -7.70 -3.64
N CYS A 31 -27.53 -7.23 -3.51
CA CYS A 31 -28.21 -7.15 -2.22
C CYS A 31 -28.35 -8.54 -1.57
N ALA A 32 -28.68 -9.57 -2.34
CA ALA A 32 -28.77 -10.94 -1.84
C ALA A 32 -27.42 -11.44 -1.30
N PHE A 33 -26.29 -11.10 -1.96
CA PHE A 33 -24.96 -11.42 -1.44
C PHE A 33 -24.63 -10.69 -0.14
N ILE A 34 -25.02 -9.41 0.01
CA ILE A 34 -24.82 -8.67 1.27
C ILE A 34 -25.57 -9.38 2.41
N ILE A 35 -26.83 -9.76 2.18
CA ILE A 35 -27.66 -10.46 3.17
C ILE A 35 -27.07 -11.84 3.48
N PHE A 36 -26.63 -12.59 2.46
CA PHE A 36 -25.98 -13.88 2.64
C PHE A 36 -24.76 -13.79 3.57
N PHE A 37 -23.88 -12.81 3.32
CA PHE A 37 -22.70 -12.60 4.15
C PHE A 37 -23.03 -12.06 5.55
N LEU A 38 -24.10 -11.29 5.69
CA LEU A 38 -24.61 -10.86 6.99
C LEU A 38 -25.09 -12.05 7.82
N VAL A 39 -25.86 -12.95 7.22
CA VAL A 39 -26.33 -14.18 7.87
C VAL A 39 -25.16 -15.07 8.25
N GLU A 40 -24.19 -15.27 7.35
CA GLU A 40 -22.94 -15.99 7.65
C GLU A 40 -22.24 -15.42 8.90
N MET A 41 -22.07 -14.10 8.96
CA MET A 41 -21.41 -13.42 10.07
C MET A 41 -22.20 -13.61 11.38
N LEU A 42 -23.53 -13.48 11.35
CA LEU A 42 -24.39 -13.70 12.53
C LEU A 42 -24.33 -15.15 13.03
N VAL A 43 -24.35 -16.13 12.12
CA VAL A 43 -24.23 -17.56 12.46
C VAL A 43 -22.87 -17.83 13.10
N LYS A 44 -21.78 -17.32 12.52
CA LYS A 44 -20.44 -17.45 13.12
C LYS A 44 -20.36 -16.82 14.51
N LEU A 45 -20.97 -15.65 14.69
CA LEU A 45 -21.00 -14.96 15.98
C LEU A 45 -21.77 -15.76 17.05
N ALA A 46 -22.90 -16.36 16.66
CA ALA A 46 -23.70 -17.20 17.54
C ALA A 46 -22.98 -18.50 17.94
N VAL A 47 -22.31 -19.16 17.00
CA VAL A 47 -21.60 -20.44 17.24
C VAL A 47 -20.32 -20.25 18.04
N LEU A 48 -19.48 -19.28 17.67
CA LEU A 48 -18.15 -19.10 18.28
C LEU A 48 -18.19 -18.32 19.61
N LYS A 49 -19.34 -17.70 19.94
CA LYS A 49 -19.49 -16.68 20.98
C LYS A 49 -18.66 -15.41 20.65
N PRO A 50 -19.08 -14.22 21.12
CA PRO A 50 -18.39 -12.96 20.77
C PRO A 50 -16.89 -12.97 21.08
N LYS A 51 -16.50 -13.53 22.23
CA LYS A 51 -15.10 -13.54 22.66
C LYS A 51 -14.17 -14.31 21.71
N ALA A 52 -14.59 -15.47 21.20
CA ALA A 52 -13.77 -16.24 20.26
C ALA A 52 -13.96 -15.78 18.80
N TYR A 53 -15.12 -15.24 18.44
CA TYR A 53 -15.30 -14.62 17.13
C TYR A 53 -14.30 -13.46 16.93
N PHE A 54 -14.23 -12.56 17.92
CA PHE A 54 -13.33 -11.43 17.90
C PHE A 54 -11.89 -11.78 18.28
N SER A 55 -11.49 -13.04 18.50
CA SER A 55 -10.06 -13.36 18.65
C SER A 55 -9.36 -13.54 17.29
N SER A 56 -10.11 -13.94 16.25
CA SER A 56 -9.58 -14.14 14.90
C SER A 56 -9.53 -12.83 14.10
N ASN A 57 -8.36 -12.47 13.60
CA ASN A 57 -8.16 -11.28 12.74
C ASN A 57 -9.04 -11.32 11.47
N TRP A 58 -9.20 -12.49 10.86
CA TRP A 58 -10.06 -12.65 9.68
C TRP A 58 -11.54 -12.43 9.97
N ASN A 59 -12.02 -12.88 11.13
CA ASN A 59 -13.42 -12.68 11.51
C ASN A 59 -13.69 -11.21 11.85
N ARG A 60 -12.72 -10.50 12.45
CA ARG A 60 -12.77 -9.04 12.63
C ARG A 60 -12.85 -8.32 11.28
N PHE A 61 -11.96 -8.68 10.35
CA PHE A 61 -11.93 -8.10 9.01
C PHE A 61 -13.23 -8.36 8.24
N ASP A 62 -13.73 -9.60 8.27
CA ASP A 62 -15.00 -9.99 7.64
C ASP A 62 -16.18 -9.19 8.19
N CYS A 63 -16.22 -9.02 9.52
CA CYS A 63 -17.22 -8.18 10.21
C CYS A 63 -17.18 -6.73 9.73
N LEU A 64 -15.99 -6.11 9.65
CA LEU A 64 -15.84 -4.74 9.14
C LEU A 64 -16.37 -4.60 7.71
N ILE A 65 -16.09 -5.58 6.84
CA ILE A 65 -16.59 -5.59 5.46
C ILE A 65 -18.12 -5.73 5.42
N VAL A 66 -18.70 -6.63 6.21
CA VAL A 66 -20.16 -6.81 6.27
C VAL A 66 -20.81 -5.50 6.72
N LEU A 67 -20.36 -4.94 7.85
CA LEU A 67 -20.93 -3.73 8.43
C LEU A 67 -20.81 -2.53 7.50
N GLY A 68 -19.65 -2.32 6.87
CA GLY A 68 -19.47 -1.23 5.91
C GLY A 68 -20.25 -1.43 4.60
N SER A 69 -20.74 -2.64 4.31
CA SER A 69 -21.59 -2.91 3.15
C SER A 69 -23.08 -2.67 3.42
N LEU A 70 -23.52 -2.59 4.68
CA LEU A 70 -24.93 -2.38 5.04
C LEU A 70 -25.52 -1.05 4.57
N PRO A 71 -24.80 0.11 4.64
CA PRO A 71 -25.34 1.38 4.17
C PRO A 71 -25.83 1.35 2.72
N VAL A 72 -25.23 0.50 1.86
CA VAL A 72 -25.63 0.35 0.45
C VAL A 72 -27.08 -0.11 0.32
N LEU A 73 -27.57 -0.95 1.24
CA LEU A 73 -28.95 -1.46 1.21
C LEU A 73 -29.99 -0.35 1.44
N PHE A 74 -29.63 0.68 2.22
CA PHE A 74 -30.55 1.75 2.62
C PHE A 74 -30.41 3.01 1.75
N LEU A 75 -29.23 3.26 1.20
CA LEU A 75 -28.93 4.50 0.47
C LEU A 75 -29.57 4.56 -0.93
N GLU A 76 -29.81 3.42 -1.57
CA GLU A 76 -30.42 3.41 -2.92
C GLU A 76 -31.96 3.57 -2.89
N HIS A 77 -32.59 3.54 -1.71
CA HIS A 77 -34.03 3.78 -1.55
C HIS A 77 -34.36 5.24 -1.17
N ASN A 78 -33.34 6.06 -0.89
CA ASN A 78 -33.50 7.45 -0.50
C ASN A 78 -33.18 8.35 -1.69
N GLU A 79 -34.18 8.65 -2.52
CA GLU A 79 -34.04 9.50 -3.71
C GLU A 79 -33.44 10.88 -3.40
N SER A 80 -33.70 11.41 -2.19
CA SER A 80 -33.20 12.70 -1.71
C SER A 80 -31.69 12.76 -1.46
N MET A 81 -30.96 11.63 -1.54
CA MET A 81 -29.50 11.61 -1.39
C MET A 81 -28.76 11.32 -2.70
N HIS A 82 -29.46 11.06 -3.82
CA HIS A 82 -28.81 10.74 -5.09
C HIS A 82 -27.92 11.91 -5.58
N GLY A 83 -26.59 11.74 -5.51
CA GLY A 83 -25.61 12.70 -6.05
C GLY A 83 -24.53 13.16 -5.08
N THR A 84 -24.65 12.88 -3.78
CA THR A 84 -23.60 13.25 -2.81
C THR A 84 -22.34 12.40 -3.03
N GLN A 85 -21.16 13.02 -3.01
CA GLN A 85 -19.85 12.34 -3.14
C GLN A 85 -19.71 11.14 -2.19
N LEU A 86 -20.29 11.24 -0.99
CA LEU A 86 -20.34 10.17 0.00
C LEU A 86 -21.04 8.90 -0.51
N ILE A 87 -22.11 9.02 -1.30
CA ILE A 87 -22.81 7.84 -1.85
C ILE A 87 -21.96 7.16 -2.91
N VAL A 88 -21.24 7.92 -3.74
CA VAL A 88 -20.31 7.34 -4.71
C VAL A 88 -19.23 6.53 -3.97
N LEU A 89 -18.64 7.10 -2.92
CA LEU A 89 -17.65 6.40 -2.09
C LEU A 89 -18.21 5.14 -1.41
N LEU A 90 -19.42 5.20 -0.85
CA LEU A 90 -20.07 4.05 -0.24
C LEU A 90 -20.45 2.97 -1.27
N ARG A 91 -20.79 3.35 -2.50
CA ARG A 91 -20.95 2.39 -3.60
C ARG A 91 -19.63 1.69 -3.91
N LEU A 92 -18.50 2.39 -3.91
CA LEU A 92 -17.17 1.80 -4.12
C LEU A 92 -16.76 0.88 -2.97
N PHE A 93 -17.29 1.08 -1.75
CA PHE A 93 -17.01 0.19 -0.61
C PHE A 93 -17.38 -1.28 -0.90
N ARG A 94 -18.34 -1.54 -1.79
CA ARG A 94 -18.68 -2.91 -2.22
C ARG A 94 -17.50 -3.66 -2.85
N LEU A 95 -16.54 -2.95 -3.45
CA LEU A 95 -15.32 -3.53 -4.01
C LEU A 95 -14.41 -4.13 -2.93
N ILE A 96 -14.47 -3.62 -1.70
CA ILE A 96 -13.66 -4.15 -0.58
C ILE A 96 -14.05 -5.60 -0.27
N ARG A 97 -15.28 -6.02 -0.57
CA ARG A 97 -15.72 -7.41 -0.38
C ARG A 97 -14.91 -8.40 -1.22
N LEU A 98 -14.34 -7.97 -2.34
CA LEU A 98 -13.47 -8.79 -3.20
C LEU A 98 -12.21 -9.24 -2.46
N VAL A 99 -11.74 -8.43 -1.49
CA VAL A 99 -10.56 -8.72 -0.66
C VAL A 99 -10.77 -9.98 0.20
N ARG A 100 -12.02 -10.42 0.43
CA ARG A 100 -12.30 -11.68 1.16
C ARG A 100 -11.73 -12.91 0.47
N PHE A 101 -11.49 -12.85 -0.84
CA PHE A 101 -10.79 -13.90 -1.56
C PHE A 101 -9.40 -14.17 -0.98
N LEU A 102 -8.71 -13.16 -0.42
CA LEU A 102 -7.39 -13.32 0.19
C LEU A 102 -7.38 -14.36 1.32
N ARG A 103 -8.50 -14.58 2.02
CA ARG A 103 -8.61 -15.59 3.09
C ARG A 103 -8.36 -17.02 2.59
N PHE A 104 -8.55 -17.27 1.30
CA PHE A 104 -8.35 -18.59 0.69
C PHE A 104 -6.94 -18.79 0.17
N ILE A 105 -6.10 -17.74 0.20
CA ILE A 105 -4.68 -17.87 -0.15
C ILE A 105 -3.98 -18.61 1.00
N PRO A 106 -3.29 -19.73 0.70
CA PRO A 106 -2.52 -20.45 1.72
C PRO A 106 -1.50 -19.53 2.40
N ASN A 107 -1.36 -19.63 3.71
CA ASN A 107 -0.39 -18.88 4.51
C ASN A 107 -0.52 -17.35 4.43
N ILE A 108 -1.69 -16.82 4.01
CA ILE A 108 -1.92 -15.37 3.93
C ILE A 108 -1.69 -14.65 5.25
N GLU A 109 -1.97 -15.28 6.39
CA GLU A 109 -1.69 -14.70 7.71
C GLU A 109 -0.19 -14.46 7.88
N GLN A 110 0.66 -15.42 7.50
CA GLN A 110 2.11 -15.31 7.57
C GLN A 110 2.63 -14.24 6.60
N VAL A 111 2.04 -14.16 5.39
CA VAL A 111 2.40 -13.12 4.41
C VAL A 111 2.06 -11.74 4.95
N MET A 112 0.87 -11.55 5.50
CA MET A 112 0.42 -10.27 6.05
C MET A 112 1.20 -9.86 7.31
N THR A 113 1.54 -10.81 8.19
CA THR A 113 2.39 -10.52 9.36
C THR A 113 3.84 -10.23 8.96
N GLY A 114 4.38 -10.94 7.97
CA GLY A 114 5.68 -10.64 7.35
C GLY A 114 5.71 -9.23 6.76
N LEU A 115 4.69 -8.88 5.95
CA LEU A 115 4.53 -7.55 5.39
C LEU A 115 4.43 -6.48 6.49
N GLY A 116 3.65 -6.72 7.53
CA GLY A 116 3.50 -5.79 8.65
C GLY A 116 4.82 -5.54 9.40
N ARG A 117 5.65 -6.57 9.57
CA ARG A 117 7.00 -6.44 10.15
C ARG A 117 7.94 -5.67 9.24
N ALA A 118 8.00 -6.02 7.95
CA ALA A 118 8.80 -5.32 6.95
C ALA A 118 8.46 -3.82 6.87
N LEU A 119 7.16 -3.50 6.87
CA LEU A 119 6.69 -2.11 6.94
C LEU A 119 7.12 -1.44 8.23
N LYS A 120 6.93 -2.09 9.39
CA LYS A 120 7.30 -1.55 10.70
C LYS A 120 8.80 -1.23 10.81
N ALA A 121 9.66 -2.11 10.32
CA ALA A 121 11.11 -1.89 10.28
C ALA A 121 11.47 -0.74 9.33
N SER A 122 10.76 -0.64 8.21
CA SER A 122 10.97 0.41 7.19
C SER A 122 10.31 1.75 7.56
N VAL A 123 9.55 1.87 8.66
CA VAL A 123 8.82 3.11 9.01
C VAL A 123 9.75 4.31 9.09
N PHE A 124 10.93 4.17 9.71
CA PHE A 124 11.87 5.29 9.85
C PHE A 124 12.44 5.73 8.50
N VAL A 125 12.75 4.77 7.63
CA VAL A 125 13.25 5.04 6.27
C VAL A 125 12.17 5.70 5.42
N LEU A 126 10.98 5.12 5.37
CA LEU A 126 9.84 5.68 4.63
C LEU A 126 9.48 7.07 5.19
N GLY A 127 9.52 7.24 6.50
CA GLY A 127 9.33 8.54 7.16
C GLY A 127 10.40 9.55 6.74
N ALA A 128 11.67 9.15 6.67
CA ALA A 128 12.75 10.00 6.17
C ALA A 128 12.56 10.38 4.70
N LEU A 129 12.07 9.47 3.85
CA LEU A 129 11.75 9.77 2.45
C LEU A 129 10.57 10.73 2.31
N VAL A 130 9.51 10.53 3.08
CA VAL A 130 8.36 11.45 3.12
C VAL A 130 8.81 12.83 3.61
N PHE A 131 9.66 12.87 4.63
CA PHE A 131 10.22 14.13 5.12
C PHE A 131 11.13 14.82 4.08
N LEU A 132 12.00 14.07 3.41
CA LEU A 132 12.84 14.57 2.32
C LEU A 132 11.98 15.10 1.16
N ASN A 133 10.93 14.37 0.78
CA ASN A 133 9.97 14.79 -0.23
C ASN A 133 9.31 16.12 0.15
N PHE A 134 8.81 16.22 1.38
CA PHE A 134 8.22 17.44 1.91
C PHE A 134 9.19 18.63 1.87
N MET A 135 10.42 18.43 2.33
CA MET A 135 11.47 19.46 2.33
C MET A 135 11.80 19.94 0.92
N LEU A 136 12.02 19.00 -0.01
CA LEU A 136 12.30 19.32 -1.41
C LEU A 136 11.11 20.00 -2.07
N ALA A 137 9.88 19.55 -1.81
CA ALA A 137 8.68 20.17 -2.35
C ALA A 137 8.54 21.63 -1.93
N MET A 138 8.81 21.97 -0.67
CA MET A 138 8.81 23.35 -0.19
C MET A 138 9.90 24.20 -0.87
N ILE A 139 11.10 23.65 -1.01
CA ILE A 139 12.23 24.31 -1.68
C ILE A 139 11.89 24.56 -3.16
N THR A 140 11.47 23.53 -3.89
CA THR A 140 11.16 23.65 -5.32
C THR A 140 9.94 24.54 -5.56
N CYS A 141 8.93 24.50 -4.68
CA CYS A 141 7.80 25.43 -4.72
C CYS A 141 8.29 26.88 -4.62
N ASN A 142 9.16 27.19 -3.67
CA ASN A 142 9.66 28.55 -3.49
C ASN A 142 10.40 29.08 -4.73
N PHE A 143 11.16 28.23 -5.42
CA PHE A 143 11.93 28.64 -6.59
C PHE A 143 11.14 28.64 -7.91
N TYR A 144 10.18 27.73 -8.07
CA TYR A 144 9.55 27.46 -9.38
C TYR A 144 8.03 27.62 -9.39
N ALA A 145 7.39 28.13 -8.32
CA ALA A 145 5.94 28.33 -8.28
C ALA A 145 5.42 29.21 -9.43
N ASP A 146 6.10 30.32 -9.72
CA ASP A 146 5.67 31.26 -10.77
C ASP A 146 6.02 30.77 -12.18
N ILE A 147 7.08 29.97 -12.31
CA ILE A 147 7.58 29.48 -13.61
C ILE A 147 6.79 28.24 -14.05
N ALA A 148 6.53 27.32 -13.14
CA ALA A 148 5.90 26.04 -13.40
C ALA A 148 4.76 25.74 -12.41
N PRO A 149 3.68 26.55 -12.41
CA PRO A 149 2.59 26.42 -11.45
C PRO A 149 1.85 25.07 -11.51
N GLU A 150 1.86 24.39 -12.66
CA GLU A 150 1.27 23.06 -12.84
C GLU A 150 1.97 21.98 -12.01
N TYR A 151 3.28 22.14 -11.76
CA TYR A 151 4.09 21.20 -10.98
C TYR A 151 4.39 21.73 -9.57
N PHE A 152 4.58 23.04 -9.42
CA PHE A 152 5.15 23.64 -8.21
C PHE A 152 4.35 24.82 -7.65
N GLY A 153 3.14 25.08 -8.14
CA GLY A 153 2.36 26.28 -7.81
C GLY A 153 1.94 26.39 -6.33
N ASN A 154 1.86 25.27 -5.62
CA ASN A 154 1.69 25.26 -4.16
C ASN A 154 2.34 24.01 -3.54
N PRO A 155 2.58 23.99 -2.22
CA PRO A 155 3.27 22.87 -1.57
C PRO A 155 2.63 21.50 -1.79
N LEU A 156 1.30 21.40 -1.87
CA LEU A 156 0.61 20.11 -2.05
C LEU A 156 0.83 19.55 -3.46
N VAL A 157 0.79 20.40 -4.48
CA VAL A 157 1.10 20.01 -5.86
C VAL A 157 2.59 19.68 -6.00
N SER A 158 3.46 20.46 -5.37
CA SER A 158 4.90 20.22 -5.34
C SER A 158 5.26 18.87 -4.72
N ILE A 159 4.59 18.46 -3.63
CA ILE A 159 4.80 17.15 -2.98
C ILE A 159 4.56 16.02 -3.98
N TYR A 160 3.49 16.10 -4.78
CA TYR A 160 3.20 15.12 -5.81
C TYR A 160 4.28 15.11 -6.90
N SER A 161 4.70 16.28 -7.40
CA SER A 161 5.73 16.38 -8.44
C SER A 161 7.10 15.87 -7.97
N ILE A 162 7.51 16.16 -6.73
CA ILE A 162 8.74 15.59 -6.16
C ILE A 162 8.59 14.08 -5.94
N PHE A 163 7.40 13.61 -5.56
CA PHE A 163 7.16 12.17 -5.41
C PHE A 163 7.27 11.44 -6.76
N GLN A 164 6.72 12.02 -7.83
CA GLN A 164 6.87 11.53 -9.19
C GLN A 164 8.36 11.46 -9.62
N LEU A 165 9.15 12.47 -9.25
CA LEU A 165 10.60 12.46 -9.50
C LEU A 165 11.34 11.37 -8.71
N PHE A 166 10.89 11.04 -7.48
CA PHE A 166 11.45 9.92 -6.72
C PHE A 166 11.12 8.57 -7.38
N THR A 167 10.01 8.46 -8.11
CA THR A 167 9.71 7.25 -8.90
C THR A 167 10.41 7.23 -10.26
N LEU A 168 11.36 8.15 -10.51
CA LEU A 168 12.09 8.34 -11.77
C LEU A 168 11.17 8.69 -12.96
N GLU A 169 9.97 9.21 -12.69
CA GLU A 169 9.03 9.63 -13.72
C GLU A 169 9.12 11.15 -13.92
N GLY A 170 9.07 11.62 -15.17
CA GLY A 170 9.12 13.05 -15.49
C GLY A 170 10.46 13.75 -15.22
N TRP A 171 11.53 13.00 -14.93
CA TRP A 171 12.84 13.55 -14.54
C TRP A 171 13.52 14.40 -15.62
N ASN A 172 13.22 14.16 -16.89
CA ASN A 172 13.68 14.95 -18.03
C ASN A 172 12.63 15.96 -18.51
N GLU A 173 11.34 15.62 -18.39
CA GLU A 173 10.20 16.43 -18.84
C GLU A 173 9.99 17.68 -17.98
N ILE A 174 10.00 17.55 -16.65
CA ILE A 174 9.76 18.67 -15.73
C ILE A 174 10.84 19.76 -15.89
N PRO A 175 12.15 19.45 -15.88
CA PRO A 175 13.18 20.48 -16.11
C PRO A 175 13.14 21.04 -17.53
N ALA A 176 12.74 20.25 -18.53
CA ALA A 176 12.58 20.74 -19.89
C ALA A 176 11.40 21.70 -20.04
N ALA A 177 10.29 21.44 -19.35
CA ALA A 177 9.13 22.33 -19.30
C ALA A 177 9.48 23.67 -18.63
N ILE A 178 10.26 23.62 -17.54
CA ILE A 178 10.81 24.83 -16.91
C ILE A 178 11.74 25.58 -17.86
N ALA A 179 12.68 24.89 -18.50
CA ALA A 179 13.64 25.49 -19.42
C ALA A 179 12.95 26.24 -20.58
N LYS A 180 11.87 25.68 -21.16
CA LYS A 180 11.08 26.33 -22.20
C LYS A 180 10.40 27.63 -21.76
N ARG A 181 10.11 27.76 -20.46
CA ARG A 181 9.46 28.96 -19.89
C ARG A 181 10.47 30.02 -19.43
N VAL A 182 11.74 29.64 -19.33
CA VAL A 182 12.88 30.50 -18.98
C VAL A 182 13.60 31.02 -20.24
N ASP A 183 13.11 30.68 -21.44
CA ASP A 183 13.76 30.97 -22.73
C ASP A 183 14.07 32.48 -22.92
N PRO A 184 15.32 32.86 -23.28
CA PRO A 184 15.85 34.23 -23.38
C PRO A 184 15.01 35.28 -24.14
N ASP A 185 14.11 34.88 -25.04
CA ASP A 185 13.26 35.80 -25.81
C ASP A 185 12.24 36.56 -24.93
N THR A 186 12.05 36.13 -23.67
CA THR A 186 11.16 36.77 -22.69
C THR A 186 11.83 37.84 -21.80
N GLY A 187 13.12 38.14 -21.99
CA GLY A 187 13.75 39.37 -21.47
C GLY A 187 14.50 39.29 -20.13
N LEU A 188 14.98 38.12 -19.70
CA LEU A 188 15.91 37.96 -18.55
C LEU A 188 17.28 37.42 -19.01
N PRO A 189 18.20 38.28 -19.50
CA PRO A 189 19.45 37.86 -20.16
C PRO A 189 20.51 37.26 -19.23
N PHE A 190 20.34 37.37 -17.90
CA PHE A 190 21.31 36.86 -16.92
C PHE A 190 21.03 35.39 -16.53
N LEU A 191 19.95 34.78 -17.02
CA LEU A 191 19.49 33.44 -16.61
C LEU A 191 19.49 32.38 -17.73
N SER A 192 19.84 32.69 -18.98
CA SER A 192 19.42 31.83 -20.11
C SER A 192 20.07 30.44 -20.13
N ASP A 193 21.38 30.29 -20.30
CA ASP A 193 21.95 28.93 -20.46
C ASP A 193 22.47 28.32 -19.16
N SER A 194 23.08 29.13 -18.30
CA SER A 194 23.65 28.67 -17.03
C SER A 194 22.58 28.30 -16.01
N ALA A 195 21.48 29.07 -15.92
CA ALA A 195 20.40 28.74 -15.00
C ALA A 195 19.64 27.49 -15.46
N ILE A 196 19.42 27.30 -16.76
CA ILE A 196 18.87 26.04 -17.30
C ILE A 196 19.76 24.85 -16.92
N GLY A 197 21.08 25.01 -17.04
CA GLY A 197 22.05 24.00 -16.60
C GLY A 197 21.92 23.68 -15.10
N ILE A 198 21.86 24.71 -14.25
CA ILE A 198 21.70 24.57 -12.79
C ILE A 198 20.37 23.90 -12.45
N THR A 199 19.27 24.28 -13.09
CA THR A 199 17.95 23.67 -12.89
C THR A 199 17.98 22.19 -13.23
N ARG A 200 18.52 21.81 -14.40
CA ARG A 200 18.66 20.40 -14.79
C ARG A 200 19.54 19.62 -13.81
N PHE A 201 20.63 20.22 -13.37
CA PHE A 201 21.53 19.61 -12.38
C PHE A 201 20.85 19.41 -11.02
N TYR A 202 20.08 20.40 -10.56
CA TYR A 202 19.28 20.31 -9.34
C TYR A 202 18.29 19.14 -9.41
N PHE A 203 17.51 19.04 -10.49
CA PHE A 203 16.54 17.95 -10.63
C PHE A 203 17.22 16.58 -10.80
N ALA A 204 18.39 16.51 -11.45
CA ALA A 204 19.20 15.30 -11.48
C ALA A 204 19.63 14.86 -10.06
N ILE A 205 20.05 15.81 -9.21
CA ILE A 205 20.37 15.53 -7.80
C ILE A 205 19.13 15.04 -7.04
N VAL A 206 17.97 15.68 -7.22
CA VAL A 206 16.71 15.25 -6.58
C VAL A 206 16.39 13.79 -6.92
N VAL A 207 16.52 13.42 -8.19
CA VAL A 207 16.27 12.06 -8.71
C VAL A 207 17.28 11.06 -8.15
N VAL A 208 18.57 11.42 -8.08
CA VAL A 208 19.61 10.57 -7.51
C VAL A 208 19.39 10.36 -6.00
N LEU A 209 19.15 11.44 -5.24
CA LEU A 209 19.00 11.38 -3.79
C LEU A 209 17.71 10.68 -3.36
N GLY A 210 16.56 11.13 -3.87
CA GLY A 210 15.27 10.60 -3.45
C GLY A 210 14.85 9.36 -4.21
N GLY A 211 15.11 9.32 -5.52
CA GLY A 211 14.71 8.20 -6.35
C GLY A 211 15.67 7.02 -6.24
N ILE A 212 16.91 7.17 -6.70
CA ILE A 212 17.86 6.05 -6.74
C ILE A 212 18.26 5.63 -5.33
N PHE A 213 18.85 6.53 -4.54
CA PHE A 213 19.32 6.20 -3.19
C PHE A 213 18.17 6.02 -2.21
N GLY A 214 17.17 6.89 -2.26
CA GLY A 214 16.03 6.80 -1.36
C GLY A 214 15.23 5.51 -1.53
N MET A 215 14.81 5.18 -2.76
CA MET A 215 14.07 3.94 -3.00
C MET A 215 14.93 2.70 -2.81
N SER A 216 16.22 2.72 -3.19
CA SER A 216 17.10 1.57 -2.94
C SER A 216 17.31 1.28 -1.46
N LEU A 217 17.44 2.31 -0.62
CA LEU A 217 17.56 2.15 0.82
C LEU A 217 16.26 1.62 1.44
N ALA A 218 15.10 2.14 1.02
CA ALA A 218 13.81 1.61 1.45
C ALA A 218 13.63 0.14 1.07
N ASN A 219 13.98 -0.23 -0.17
CA ASN A 219 13.92 -1.62 -0.62
C ASN A 219 14.92 -2.51 0.13
N ALA A 220 16.14 -2.03 0.39
CA ALA A 220 17.15 -2.79 1.12
C ALA A 220 16.67 -3.11 2.55
N VAL A 221 16.15 -2.13 3.28
CA VAL A 221 15.62 -2.35 4.65
C VAL A 221 14.39 -3.25 4.63
N PHE A 222 13.53 -3.10 3.63
CA PHE A 222 12.36 -3.96 3.48
C PHE A 222 12.74 -5.43 3.24
N VAL A 223 13.71 -5.67 2.35
CA VAL A 223 14.20 -7.02 2.03
C VAL A 223 14.93 -7.64 3.22
N ASP A 224 15.80 -6.87 3.88
CA ASP A 224 16.55 -7.33 5.05
C ASP A 224 15.62 -7.83 6.16
N GLU A 225 14.58 -7.04 6.50
CA GLU A 225 13.59 -7.43 7.51
C GLU A 225 12.78 -8.67 7.08
N MET A 226 12.43 -8.80 5.79
CA MET A 226 11.75 -10.00 5.30
C MET A 226 12.63 -11.25 5.36
N THR A 227 13.94 -11.11 5.18
CA THR A 227 14.88 -12.24 5.21
C THR A 227 15.35 -12.57 6.63
N MET A 228 15.22 -11.65 7.58
CA MET A 228 15.64 -11.84 8.97
C MET A 228 14.96 -13.04 9.63
N ASP A 229 13.71 -13.35 9.28
CA ASP A 229 13.01 -14.55 9.80
C ASP A 229 13.70 -15.86 9.39
N ASN A 230 14.12 -15.97 8.12
CA ASN A 230 14.83 -17.16 7.64
C ASN A 230 16.20 -17.30 8.33
N ASN A 231 16.87 -16.18 8.58
CA ASN A 231 18.17 -16.16 9.26
C ASN A 231 18.04 -16.61 10.73
N ARG A 232 17.02 -16.15 11.46
CA ARG A 232 16.81 -16.53 12.87
C ARG A 232 16.45 -18.00 13.06
N GLU A 233 15.65 -18.57 12.15
CA GLU A 233 15.37 -20.00 12.19
C GLU A 233 16.63 -20.83 11.91
N LEU A 234 17.45 -20.39 10.95
CA LEU A 234 18.70 -21.05 10.61
C LEU A 234 19.71 -20.97 11.76
N GLU A 235 19.87 -19.80 12.38
CA GLU A 235 20.75 -19.56 13.53
C GLU A 235 20.37 -20.49 14.69
N LYS A 236 19.07 -20.60 15.01
CA LYS A 236 18.60 -21.52 16.05
C LYS A 236 18.94 -22.98 15.76
N LYS A 237 18.74 -23.45 14.52
CA LYS A 237 19.10 -24.83 14.14
C LYS A 237 20.61 -25.09 14.27
N VAL A 238 21.43 -24.08 13.96
CA VAL A 238 22.89 -24.16 14.12
C VAL A 238 23.29 -24.21 15.59
N ASP A 239 22.63 -23.42 16.44
CA ASP A 239 22.85 -23.46 17.90
C ASP A 239 22.46 -24.82 18.48
N ASP A 240 21.28 -25.35 18.12
CA ASP A 240 20.79 -26.66 18.55
C ASP A 240 21.77 -27.78 18.13
N LEU A 241 22.25 -27.76 16.88
CA LEU A 241 23.28 -28.70 16.39
C LEU A 241 24.61 -28.58 17.13
N THR A 242 25.04 -27.35 17.46
CA THR A 242 26.28 -27.10 18.19
C THR A 242 26.19 -27.65 19.61
N GLU A 243 25.04 -27.54 20.24
CA GLU A 243 24.76 -28.09 21.57
C GLU A 243 24.76 -29.63 21.55
N GLU A 244 24.14 -30.25 20.54
CA GLU A 244 24.19 -31.71 20.34
C GLU A 244 25.63 -32.21 20.15
N ILE A 245 26.43 -31.55 19.32
CA ILE A 245 27.84 -31.90 19.10
C ILE A 245 28.65 -31.79 20.40
N ARG A 246 28.42 -30.74 21.21
CA ARG A 246 29.07 -30.60 22.52
C ARG A 246 28.68 -31.74 23.45
N SER A 247 27.40 -32.09 23.52
CA SER A 247 26.92 -33.18 24.36
C SER A 247 27.54 -34.54 23.97
N LEU A 248 27.63 -34.82 22.66
CA LEU A 248 28.26 -36.03 22.13
C LEU A 248 29.76 -36.07 22.47
N ARG A 249 30.46 -34.94 22.34
CA ARG A 249 31.87 -34.83 22.69
C ARG A 249 32.11 -35.11 24.18
N ASP A 250 31.28 -34.56 25.06
CA ASP A 250 31.37 -34.77 26.51
C ASP A 250 31.09 -36.24 26.90
N MET A 251 30.16 -36.90 26.20
CA MET A 251 29.87 -38.33 26.39
C MET A 251 31.05 -39.21 25.96
N LEU A 252 31.70 -38.89 24.84
CA LEU A 252 32.88 -39.62 24.37
C LEU A 252 34.07 -39.47 25.33
N GLN A 253 34.35 -38.26 25.82
CA GLN A 253 35.43 -38.04 26.80
C GLN A 253 35.20 -38.81 28.11
N LYS A 254 33.97 -38.78 28.65
CA LYS A 254 33.63 -39.58 29.83
C LYS A 254 33.73 -41.09 29.58
N GLY A 255 33.48 -41.54 28.35
CA GLY A 255 33.63 -42.93 27.95
C GLY A 255 35.09 -43.38 27.86
N GLU A 256 35.99 -42.50 27.39
CA GLU A 256 37.44 -42.76 27.36
C GLU A 256 38.07 -42.77 28.76
N ASP A 257 37.62 -41.92 29.69
CA ASP A 257 38.14 -41.88 31.07
C ASP A 257 37.75 -43.11 31.92
N LEU A 258 36.78 -43.91 31.47
CA LEU A 258 36.27 -45.10 32.17
C LEU A 258 36.84 -46.43 31.65
N GLY A 259 37.63 -46.42 30.56
CA GLY A 259 38.24 -47.60 29.93
C GLY A 259 39.73 -47.74 30.24
#